data_AF-A0A956G640-F1
#
_entry.id   AF-A0A956G640-F1
#
_cell.length_a   1.000
_cell.length_b   1.000
_cell.length_c   1.000
_cell.angle_alpha   90.00
_cell.angle_beta   90.00
_cell.angle_gamma   90.00
#
_symmetry.space_group_name_H-M   'P 1'
#
loop_
_entity.id
_entity.type
_entity.pdbx_description
1 polymer ?
#
loop_
_entity_poly.entity_id
_entity_poly.type
_entity_poly.pdbx_seq_one_letter_code
_entity_poly.pdbx_strand_id
1 'polypeptide(L)'
;MLVITSRQRRVALGLALGLGLALAGCKFDDGGVFVETKTQDGPTTGDTLAWPDLDLGPPPDAGPDVAIVLPDGTPDTLAPDVSPGCVQPRKCEQDIYFECVQGVLKQQAMCALGCDTNGVRCATFAPSNVDPKFLGLGAGDWTISGEIVLDTTTGIVSVGGQPVSYPSGVNFFGTQQYAIVTVRNMQLQPGARLWVRGKRPLIITAERVRIEGNLDAAARGSSPGPGGGNGGGDDDDGEGCGGGYGGRGLDFWDTIHSGGSGASFGGRGGRGGGKSGTPGPSSRAPCGTSDLVPLTGGSGGGGGNGTFETGGHGGGGGGALQITASISIEVMSSGIITAGGGHGSKGSGWPGAGGGGGSGGAILLEAPLVTVEGKVVAEGGGGGGGGVTGQSGSDGSDATGDGARASGGPGADLFGATAGDGGAGSGSQQLDAGGGEDDSPGGGGGGGGSGRVVVRSADGTMAGSGVVSPSKDPAHKLLKIVPL
;
A
#
# COMPACT_ATOMS: atom_id res chain seq x y z
N MET A 1 -72.11 13.84 13.11
CA MET A 1 -72.77 14.95 12.39
C MET A 1 -71.66 15.92 12.03
N LEU A 2 -71.18 16.12 10.81
CA LEU A 2 -71.60 15.77 9.46
C LEU A 2 -70.32 15.56 8.62
N VAL A 3 -70.30 14.50 7.81
CA VAL A 3 -69.29 14.15 6.80
C VAL A 3 -69.86 14.51 5.44
N ILE A 4 -69.09 15.16 4.55
CA ILE A 4 -69.26 15.21 3.08
C ILE A 4 -67.83 15.48 2.52
N THR A 5 -67.03 14.63 1.86
CA THR A 5 -67.10 13.76 0.65
C THR A 5 -67.36 14.45 -0.69
N SER A 6 -66.36 14.44 -1.59
CA SER A 6 -66.48 13.91 -2.97
C SER A 6 -65.08 13.71 -3.58
N ARG A 7 -64.61 12.54 -4.05
CA ARG A 7 -65.03 11.60 -5.13
C ARG A 7 -64.73 12.13 -6.55
N GLN A 8 -63.72 11.58 -7.24
CA GLN A 8 -63.78 10.50 -8.28
C GLN A 8 -63.23 11.10 -9.61
N ARG A 9 -62.54 10.45 -10.56
CA ARG A 9 -62.50 9.06 -11.10
C ARG A 9 -61.26 8.98 -12.05
N ARG A 10 -60.44 7.90 -12.02
CA ARG A 10 -60.38 6.72 -12.95
C ARG A 10 -59.86 7.03 -14.38
N VAL A 11 -59.20 6.17 -15.17
CA VAL A 11 -58.61 4.80 -15.18
C VAL A 11 -57.99 4.63 -16.59
N ALA A 12 -56.91 3.85 -16.74
CA ALA A 12 -56.54 2.92 -17.86
C ALA A 12 -55.00 2.89 -17.99
N LEU A 13 -54.27 1.81 -17.69
CA LEU A 13 -54.26 0.45 -18.23
C LEU A 13 -53.87 0.41 -19.73
N GLY A 14 -52.63 -0.02 -20.00
CA GLY A 14 -52.10 -0.28 -21.34
C GLY A 14 -50.83 -1.14 -21.26
N LEU A 15 -51.05 -2.45 -21.29
CA LEU A 15 -50.07 -3.54 -21.36
C LEU A 15 -49.47 -3.61 -22.78
N ALA A 16 -48.16 -3.86 -22.93
CA ALA A 16 -47.60 -4.42 -24.16
C ALA A 16 -46.33 -5.25 -23.86
N LEU A 17 -46.51 -6.58 -23.95
CA LEU A 17 -45.46 -7.58 -24.11
C LEU A 17 -44.74 -7.37 -25.45
N GLY A 18 -43.43 -7.58 -25.48
CA GLY A 18 -42.61 -7.59 -26.69
C GLY A 18 -41.38 -8.48 -26.52
N LEU A 19 -41.55 -9.74 -26.93
CA LEU A 19 -40.62 -10.86 -26.99
C LEU A 19 -39.37 -10.55 -27.84
N GLY A 20 -38.17 -10.94 -27.38
CA GLY A 20 -36.92 -10.78 -28.14
C GLY A 20 -35.85 -11.79 -27.71
N LEU A 21 -36.00 -13.02 -28.19
CA LEU A 21 -35.06 -14.13 -28.06
C LEU A 21 -33.88 -13.91 -29.04
N ALA A 22 -32.64 -13.90 -28.55
CA ALA A 22 -31.44 -14.05 -29.38
C ALA A 22 -30.38 -14.87 -28.64
N LEU A 23 -30.41 -16.19 -28.85
CA LEU A 23 -29.34 -17.11 -28.52
C LEU A 23 -28.32 -17.08 -29.67
N ALA A 24 -27.15 -16.48 -29.41
CA ALA A 24 -25.96 -16.67 -30.24
C ALA A 24 -24.98 -17.55 -29.45
N GLY A 25 -24.85 -18.80 -29.87
CA GLY A 25 -23.85 -19.72 -29.36
C GLY A 25 -22.48 -19.43 -29.96
N CYS A 26 -21.48 -19.24 -29.10
CA CYS A 26 -20.08 -19.37 -29.47
C CYS A 26 -19.55 -20.66 -28.84
N LYS A 27 -19.31 -21.66 -29.68
CA LYS A 27 -18.42 -22.79 -29.36
C LYS A 27 -16.99 -22.25 -29.26
N PHE A 28 -16.32 -22.51 -28.15
CA PHE A 28 -14.86 -22.49 -28.09
C PHE A 28 -14.37 -23.93 -28.21
N ASP A 29 -13.51 -24.18 -29.20
CA ASP A 29 -12.80 -25.43 -29.39
C ASP A 29 -11.63 -25.50 -28.40
N ASP A 30 -11.60 -26.56 -27.58
CA ASP A 30 -10.48 -26.96 -26.74
C ASP A 30 -9.38 -27.60 -27.61
N GLY A 31 -8.43 -26.78 -28.05
CA GLY A 31 -7.18 -27.22 -28.65
C GLY A 31 -6.06 -27.28 -27.62
N GLY A 32 -5.94 -28.41 -26.92
CA GLY A 32 -4.84 -28.70 -26.02
C GLY A 32 -3.48 -28.72 -26.73
N VAL A 33 -2.52 -27.98 -26.20
CA VAL A 33 -1.10 -28.11 -26.55
C VAL A 33 -0.37 -28.57 -25.30
N PHE A 34 -0.12 -29.87 -25.25
CA PHE A 34 0.85 -30.48 -24.34
C PHE A 34 2.26 -30.12 -24.84
N VAL A 35 3.01 -29.35 -24.06
CA VAL A 35 4.46 -29.28 -24.19
C VAL A 35 5.05 -30.07 -23.02
N GLU A 36 5.35 -31.34 -23.28
CA GLU A 36 6.35 -32.07 -22.52
C GLU A 36 7.71 -31.38 -22.74
N THR A 37 8.34 -30.91 -21.67
CA THR A 37 9.80 -30.78 -21.66
C THR A 37 10.35 -31.67 -20.57
N LYS A 38 11.09 -32.68 -21.04
CA LYS A 38 11.82 -33.66 -20.28
C LYS A 38 12.77 -33.01 -19.28
N THR A 39 12.74 -33.57 -18.08
CA THR A 39 13.85 -33.70 -17.14
C THR A 39 15.12 -34.21 -17.83
N GLN A 40 16.25 -33.55 -17.56
CA GLN A 40 17.57 -34.17 -17.61
C GLN A 40 18.34 -33.78 -16.35
N ASP A 41 18.33 -34.70 -15.38
CA ASP A 41 19.38 -34.85 -14.40
C ASP A 41 20.52 -35.69 -15.01
N GLY A 42 21.77 -35.32 -14.75
CA GLY A 42 22.94 -36.11 -15.10
C GLY A 42 24.27 -35.41 -14.77
N PRO A 43 25.10 -35.96 -13.85
CA PRO A 43 26.28 -35.30 -13.29
C PRO A 43 27.59 -35.70 -13.98
N THR A 44 28.60 -34.83 -13.95
CA THR A 44 30.03 -35.15 -14.17
C THR A 44 30.87 -34.16 -13.33
N THR A 45 31.53 -34.55 -12.23
CA THR A 45 32.96 -34.98 -12.14
C THR A 45 33.79 -34.38 -13.28
N GLY A 46 34.66 -33.39 -13.09
CA GLY A 46 35.75 -33.32 -12.12
C GLY A 46 37.03 -33.36 -12.93
N ASP A 47 37.78 -32.26 -12.99
CA ASP A 47 39.19 -32.30 -13.39
C ASP A 47 39.95 -31.04 -12.92
N THR A 48 40.95 -31.32 -12.11
CA THR A 48 42.05 -30.50 -11.64
C THR A 48 43.01 -30.16 -12.77
N LEU A 49 43.39 -28.89 -12.96
CA LEU A 49 44.72 -28.55 -13.49
C LEU A 49 45.27 -27.27 -12.85
N ALA A 50 46.51 -27.42 -12.38
CA ALA A 50 47.33 -26.45 -11.68
C ALA A 50 48.09 -25.51 -12.65
N TRP A 51 48.28 -24.28 -12.18
CA TRP A 51 49.35 -23.26 -12.32
C TRP A 51 50.45 -23.40 -13.40
N PRO A 52 51.02 -22.26 -13.82
CA PRO A 52 52.33 -21.96 -13.24
C PRO A 52 52.50 -20.53 -12.71
N ASP A 53 53.40 -20.46 -11.73
CA ASP A 53 53.95 -19.32 -11.02
C ASP A 53 54.56 -18.24 -11.92
N LEU A 54 54.36 -16.98 -11.54
CA LEU A 54 55.08 -15.84 -12.08
C LEU A 54 55.85 -15.16 -10.94
N ASP A 55 57.12 -15.57 -10.84
CA ASP A 55 58.16 -15.03 -9.98
C ASP A 55 58.76 -13.77 -10.62
N LEU A 56 58.61 -12.61 -9.97
CA LEU A 56 59.29 -11.36 -10.32
C LEU A 56 60.02 -10.84 -9.08
N GLY A 57 61.35 -10.85 -9.17
CA GLY A 57 62.30 -10.58 -8.09
C GLY A 57 62.45 -9.10 -7.66
N PRO A 58 63.41 -8.84 -6.75
CA PRO A 58 63.56 -7.59 -5.99
C PRO A 58 64.25 -6.43 -6.76
N PRO A 59 64.15 -5.18 -6.23
CA PRO A 59 64.48 -3.96 -6.96
C PRO A 59 65.98 -3.62 -6.93
N PRO A 60 66.48 -2.78 -7.87
CA PRO A 60 67.81 -2.21 -7.77
C PRO A 60 67.85 -0.86 -7.03
N ASP A 61 68.68 -0.81 -5.98
CA ASP A 61 69.28 0.39 -5.39
C ASP A 61 70.59 0.77 -6.12
N ALA A 62 70.87 2.07 -6.29
CA ALA A 62 72.18 2.73 -6.03
C ALA A 62 72.31 4.18 -6.58
N GLY A 63 72.12 5.18 -5.70
CA GLY A 63 72.85 6.47 -5.51
C GLY A 63 73.24 7.43 -6.66
N PRO A 64 74.00 8.53 -6.39
CA PRO A 64 74.28 9.23 -5.13
C PRO A 64 74.03 10.77 -5.18
N ASP A 65 74.39 11.43 -4.08
CA ASP A 65 74.24 12.85 -3.71
C ASP A 65 74.66 13.92 -4.74
N VAL A 66 73.87 15.01 -4.82
CA VAL A 66 74.36 16.33 -5.24
C VAL A 66 73.78 17.40 -4.31
N ALA A 67 74.64 17.94 -3.44
CA ALA A 67 74.41 19.17 -2.72
C ALA A 67 74.64 20.36 -3.66
N ILE A 68 73.62 21.20 -3.85
CA ILE A 68 73.77 22.53 -4.44
C ILE A 68 73.41 23.55 -3.36
N VAL A 69 74.37 24.42 -3.06
CA VAL A 69 74.24 25.56 -2.15
C VAL A 69 74.32 26.85 -2.98
N LEU A 70 73.51 27.84 -2.55
CA LEU A 70 73.58 29.31 -2.74
C LEU A 70 72.78 29.92 -3.92
N PRO A 71 72.33 31.21 -3.85
CA PRO A 71 72.42 32.21 -2.77
C PRO A 71 71.08 32.90 -2.41
N ASP A 72 71.18 33.90 -1.52
CA ASP A 72 70.31 35.05 -1.20
C ASP A 72 69.22 35.44 -2.25
N GLY A 73 68.09 36.06 -1.92
CA GLY A 73 67.78 37.01 -0.85
C GLY A 73 67.14 38.23 -1.49
N THR A 74 65.84 38.16 -1.74
CA THR A 74 65.00 39.35 -1.96
C THR A 74 63.67 39.14 -1.22
N PRO A 75 63.26 40.05 -0.32
CA PRO A 75 61.94 40.00 0.26
C PRO A 75 60.95 40.42 -0.83
N ASP A 76 60.32 39.42 -1.45
CA ASP A 76 59.26 39.66 -2.41
C ASP A 76 58.06 40.21 -1.66
N THR A 77 57.83 41.51 -1.79
CA THR A 77 56.61 42.19 -1.36
C THR A 77 55.48 41.81 -2.30
N LEU A 78 55.12 40.52 -2.30
CA LEU A 78 53.86 40.08 -2.85
C LEU A 78 52.78 40.51 -1.85
N ALA A 79 52.03 41.53 -2.24
CA ALA A 79 50.71 41.80 -1.67
C ALA A 79 49.97 40.46 -1.52
N PRO A 80 49.17 40.23 -0.45
CA PRO A 80 48.45 38.98 -0.28
C PRO A 80 47.67 38.73 -1.56
N ASP A 81 48.06 37.67 -2.27
CA ASP A 81 47.47 37.21 -3.50
C ASP A 81 45.98 37.01 -3.22
N VAL A 82 45.17 37.98 -3.66
CA VAL A 82 43.73 37.95 -3.47
C VAL A 82 43.28 36.80 -4.34
N SER A 83 43.18 35.61 -3.75
CA SER A 83 42.84 34.38 -4.46
C SER A 83 41.67 34.69 -5.38
N PRO A 84 41.79 34.46 -6.70
CA PRO A 84 40.72 34.79 -7.63
C PRO A 84 39.48 34.06 -7.15
N GLY A 85 38.52 34.82 -6.63
CA GLY A 85 37.31 34.28 -6.02
C GLY A 85 36.60 33.36 -7.00
N CYS A 86 35.79 32.43 -6.50
CA CYS A 86 35.15 31.42 -7.34
C CYS A 86 34.50 32.03 -8.59
N VAL A 87 34.90 31.54 -9.76
CA VAL A 87 34.36 31.98 -11.07
C VAL A 87 32.88 31.68 -11.20
N GLN A 88 32.40 30.64 -10.51
CA GLN A 88 30.98 30.31 -10.42
C GLN A 88 30.51 30.29 -8.96
N PRO A 89 29.33 30.86 -8.67
CA PRO A 89 28.80 30.90 -7.31
C PRO A 89 28.42 29.51 -6.79
N ARG A 90 28.12 28.57 -7.70
CA ARG A 90 27.70 27.20 -7.42
C ARG A 90 28.31 26.26 -8.44
N LYS A 91 28.71 25.08 -8.00
CA LYS A 91 29.25 24.02 -8.85
C LYS A 91 28.83 22.68 -8.28
N CYS A 92 28.43 21.75 -9.14
CA CYS A 92 28.24 20.37 -8.79
C CYS A 92 29.12 19.52 -9.71
N GLU A 93 29.99 18.72 -9.12
CA GLU A 93 30.89 17.82 -9.85
C GLU A 93 31.14 16.56 -9.01
N GLN A 94 31.25 15.40 -9.66
CA GLN A 94 31.50 14.11 -8.99
C GLN A 94 30.53 13.83 -7.84
N ASP A 95 29.24 14.14 -8.06
CA ASP A 95 28.16 13.96 -7.09
C ASP A 95 28.35 14.78 -5.80
N ILE A 96 29.13 15.86 -5.85
CA ILE A 96 29.35 16.78 -4.74
C ILE A 96 28.91 18.18 -5.15
N TYR A 97 28.04 18.79 -4.34
CA TYR A 97 27.63 20.18 -4.49
C TYR A 97 28.55 21.10 -3.69
N PHE A 98 29.08 22.11 -4.38
CA PHE A 98 29.95 23.16 -3.87
C PHE A 98 29.27 24.52 -4.01
N GLU A 99 29.42 25.36 -2.98
CA GLU A 99 28.97 26.75 -3.00
C GLU A 99 30.14 27.68 -2.68
N CYS A 100 30.21 28.81 -3.39
CA CYS A 100 31.23 29.80 -3.15
C CYS A 100 30.91 30.60 -1.89
N VAL A 101 31.68 30.37 -0.82
CA VAL A 101 31.55 31.10 0.44
C VAL A 101 32.82 31.89 0.67
N GLN A 102 32.71 33.22 0.66
CA GLN A 102 33.84 34.14 0.84
C GLN A 102 34.96 33.92 -0.19
N GLY A 103 34.61 33.66 -1.45
CA GLY A 103 35.59 33.46 -2.52
C GLY A 103 36.20 32.06 -2.61
N VAL A 104 35.82 31.13 -1.72
CA VAL A 104 36.30 29.74 -1.72
C VAL A 104 35.14 28.78 -1.98
N LEU A 105 35.30 27.85 -2.92
CA LEU A 105 34.34 26.76 -3.12
C LEU A 105 34.39 25.83 -1.91
N LYS A 106 33.32 25.82 -1.13
CA LYS A 106 33.16 24.89 -0.01
C LYS A 106 32.20 23.80 -0.42
N GLN A 107 32.60 22.56 -0.20
CA GLN A 107 31.71 21.41 -0.27
C GLN A 107 30.56 21.62 0.72
N GLN A 108 29.34 21.57 0.21
CA GLN A 108 28.13 21.75 1.01
C GLN A 108 27.41 20.42 1.24
N ALA A 109 27.33 19.57 0.21
CA ALA A 109 26.56 18.33 0.29
C ALA A 109 27.06 17.28 -0.73
N MET A 110 26.79 16.01 -0.42
CA MET A 110 26.79 14.94 -1.42
C MET A 110 25.42 14.87 -2.09
N CYS A 111 25.41 14.75 -3.41
CA CYS A 111 24.22 14.62 -4.22
C CYS A 111 23.90 13.14 -4.41
N ALA A 112 22.92 12.64 -3.68
CA ALA A 112 22.53 11.22 -3.73
C ALA A 112 22.03 10.76 -5.12
N LEU A 113 21.60 11.70 -5.98
CA LEU A 113 21.19 11.43 -7.37
C LEU A 113 22.21 11.93 -8.40
N GLY A 114 23.40 12.28 -7.94
CA GLY A 114 24.42 12.96 -8.73
C GLY A 114 24.06 14.41 -9.05
N CYS A 115 24.87 15.02 -9.91
CA CYS A 115 24.71 16.41 -10.29
C CYS A 115 23.64 16.60 -11.38
N ASP A 116 22.97 17.75 -11.36
CA ASP A 116 22.04 18.11 -12.44
C ASP A 116 22.78 18.32 -13.76
N THR A 117 22.02 18.33 -14.87
CA THR A 117 22.61 18.46 -16.22
C THR A 117 23.43 19.72 -16.43
N ASN A 118 23.19 20.77 -15.63
CA ASN A 118 23.93 22.03 -15.70
C ASN A 118 25.17 22.05 -14.79
N GLY A 119 25.34 21.04 -13.92
CA GLY A 119 26.45 20.97 -12.97
C GLY A 119 26.45 22.12 -11.96
N VAL A 120 25.28 22.63 -11.57
CA VAL A 120 25.17 23.76 -10.62
C VAL A 120 24.38 23.43 -9.36
N ARG A 121 23.74 22.25 -9.30
CA ARG A 121 22.99 21.75 -8.15
C ARG A 121 22.95 20.22 -8.16
N CYS A 122 22.52 19.63 -7.05
CA CYS A 122 22.18 18.22 -7.04
C CYS A 122 20.98 17.94 -7.95
N ALA A 123 21.01 16.80 -8.63
CA ALA A 123 19.90 16.31 -9.41
C ALA A 123 18.68 16.02 -8.52
N THR A 124 17.51 16.18 -9.11
CA THR A 124 16.20 15.87 -8.48
C THR A 124 15.50 14.80 -9.29
N PHE A 125 14.57 14.06 -8.68
CA PHE A 125 13.74 13.08 -9.38
C PHE A 125 12.30 13.56 -9.53
N ALA A 126 11.57 12.97 -10.48
CA ALA A 126 10.13 13.16 -10.58
C ALA A 126 9.38 12.19 -9.67
N PRO A 127 8.53 12.67 -8.74
CA PRO A 127 7.67 11.80 -7.94
C PRO A 127 6.68 11.04 -8.83
N SER A 128 6.33 9.81 -8.45
CA SER A 128 5.55 8.91 -9.33
C SER A 128 4.12 9.39 -9.62
N ASN A 129 3.41 9.98 -8.64
CA ASN A 129 1.99 10.33 -8.77
C ASN A 129 1.70 11.83 -8.64
N VAL A 130 2.73 12.67 -8.55
CA VAL A 130 2.56 14.11 -8.35
C VAL A 130 3.61 14.89 -9.16
N ASP A 131 3.19 16.05 -9.66
CA ASP A 131 4.07 16.98 -10.38
C ASP A 131 5.30 17.33 -9.51
N PRO A 132 6.53 17.29 -10.06
CA PRO A 132 7.76 17.60 -9.31
C PRO A 132 7.72 18.95 -8.59
N LYS A 133 6.90 19.91 -9.05
CA LYS A 133 6.76 21.21 -8.38
C LYS A 133 6.29 21.10 -6.94
N PHE A 134 5.60 20.03 -6.54
CA PHE A 134 5.14 19.85 -5.16
C PHE A 134 6.28 19.47 -4.20
N LEU A 135 7.42 19.05 -4.73
CA LEU A 135 8.63 18.81 -3.95
C LEU A 135 9.29 20.17 -3.63
N GLY A 136 9.27 20.58 -2.36
CA GLY A 136 9.83 21.86 -1.90
C GLY A 136 8.83 23.03 -1.78
N LEU A 137 7.52 22.82 -2.00
CA LEU A 137 6.50 23.85 -1.70
C LEU A 137 6.25 24.04 -0.19
N GLY A 138 6.52 23.00 0.60
CA GLY A 138 6.42 23.08 2.05
C GLY A 138 7.62 23.85 2.60
N ALA A 139 7.36 24.98 3.25
CA ALA A 139 8.40 25.80 3.89
C ALA A 139 8.48 25.53 5.41
N GLY A 140 7.42 24.95 5.98
CA GLY A 140 7.29 24.68 7.41
C GLY A 140 7.54 23.22 7.77
N ASP A 141 8.03 23.00 8.99
CA ASP A 141 8.13 21.66 9.55
C ASP A 141 6.80 21.24 10.17
N TRP A 142 6.48 19.95 10.06
CA TRP A 142 5.31 19.35 10.70
C TRP A 142 5.73 18.28 11.70
N THR A 143 5.72 18.66 12.98
CA THR A 143 5.93 17.74 14.10
C THR A 143 4.59 17.31 14.67
N ILE A 144 4.34 16.01 14.72
CA ILE A 144 3.12 15.39 15.24
C ILE A 144 3.46 14.63 16.51
N SER A 145 2.89 15.06 17.64
CA SER A 145 3.21 14.57 18.99
C SER A 145 2.07 13.84 19.70
N GLY A 146 0.90 13.75 19.09
CA GLY A 146 -0.29 13.11 19.65
C GLY A 146 -1.13 12.44 18.56
N GLU A 147 -2.39 12.14 18.89
CA GLU A 147 -3.34 11.62 17.90
C GLU A 147 -3.97 12.76 17.10
N ILE A 148 -3.76 12.71 15.79
CA ILE A 148 -4.26 13.68 14.82
C ILE A 148 -4.99 12.92 13.71
N VAL A 149 -6.14 13.44 13.28
CA VAL A 149 -6.88 12.91 12.14
C VAL A 149 -6.76 13.85 10.95
N LEU A 150 -6.33 13.34 9.80
CA LEU A 150 -6.37 14.04 8.51
C LEU A 150 -7.47 13.45 7.62
N ASP A 151 -8.46 14.26 7.27
CA ASP A 151 -9.48 13.88 6.27
C ASP A 151 -9.04 14.33 4.88
N THR A 152 -8.64 13.37 4.05
CA THR A 152 -8.23 13.57 2.66
C THR A 152 -9.33 14.11 1.77
N THR A 153 -10.60 14.04 2.15
CA THR A 153 -11.74 14.57 1.39
C THR A 153 -11.87 16.08 1.56
N THR A 154 -11.77 16.54 2.80
CA THR A 154 -11.99 17.95 3.17
C THR A 154 -10.69 18.72 3.32
N GLY A 155 -9.57 18.03 3.54
CA GLY A 155 -8.28 18.62 3.89
C GLY A 155 -8.16 19.06 5.34
N ILE A 156 -9.18 18.78 6.16
CA ILE A 156 -9.23 19.21 7.55
C ILE A 156 -8.36 18.28 8.41
N VAL A 157 -7.52 18.89 9.23
CA VAL A 157 -6.80 18.24 10.33
C VAL A 157 -7.61 18.45 11.61
N SER A 158 -7.75 17.42 12.44
CA SER A 158 -8.45 17.54 13.73
C SER A 158 -7.75 16.81 14.86
N VAL A 159 -7.92 17.33 16.08
CA VAL A 159 -7.42 16.78 17.34
C VAL A 159 -8.59 16.69 18.31
N GLY A 160 -8.85 15.50 18.87
CA GLY A 160 -10.05 15.28 19.70
C GLY A 160 -11.36 15.60 18.98
N GLY A 161 -11.38 15.42 17.65
CA GLY A 161 -12.51 15.76 16.79
C GLY A 161 -12.69 17.26 16.48
N GLN A 162 -11.85 18.14 17.05
CA GLN A 162 -11.90 19.57 16.77
C GLN A 162 -10.96 19.94 15.62
N PRO A 163 -11.42 20.69 14.61
CA PRO A 163 -10.55 21.17 13.53
C PRO A 163 -9.39 22.01 14.07
N VAL A 164 -8.20 21.78 13.55
CA VAL A 164 -7.00 22.57 13.84
C VAL A 164 -6.37 23.04 12.53
N SER A 165 -5.75 24.21 12.55
CA SER A 165 -5.00 24.72 11.41
C SER A 165 -3.68 23.97 11.26
N TYR A 166 -3.23 23.83 10.02
CA TYR A 166 -1.87 23.37 9.74
C TYR A 166 -0.82 24.34 10.33
N PRO A 167 0.38 23.84 10.71
CA PRO A 167 1.50 24.70 11.06
C PRO A 167 1.85 25.66 9.90
N SER A 168 2.43 26.81 10.24
CA SER A 168 2.87 27.78 9.23
C SER A 168 3.84 27.13 8.24
N GLY A 169 3.57 27.28 6.93
CA GLY A 169 4.38 26.72 5.85
C GLY A 169 4.10 25.25 5.50
N VAL A 170 3.14 24.61 6.16
CA VAL A 170 2.56 23.33 5.76
C VAL A 170 1.32 23.59 4.91
N ASN A 171 1.25 22.98 3.73
CA ASN A 171 0.15 23.21 2.79
C ASN A 171 -0.59 21.92 2.46
N PHE A 172 -1.91 22.05 2.22
CA PHE A 172 -2.76 21.00 1.70
C PHE A 172 -3.30 21.39 0.32
N PHE A 173 -3.24 20.44 -0.62
CA PHE A 173 -3.82 20.57 -1.94
C PHE A 173 -4.74 19.36 -2.21
N GLY A 174 -6.02 19.62 -2.43
CA GLY A 174 -6.97 18.60 -2.85
C GLY A 174 -7.13 18.62 -4.38
N THR A 175 -6.79 17.53 -5.05
CA THR A 175 -7.11 17.32 -6.47
C THR A 175 -8.31 16.38 -6.61
N GLN A 176 -8.76 16.09 -7.83
CA GLN A 176 -9.81 15.08 -8.03
C GLN A 176 -9.32 13.66 -7.67
N GLN A 177 -8.02 13.40 -7.77
CA GLN A 177 -7.44 12.07 -7.57
C GLN A 177 -6.76 11.93 -6.21
N TYR A 178 -6.04 12.95 -5.75
CA TYR A 178 -5.15 12.87 -4.59
C TYR A 178 -5.37 14.01 -3.60
N ALA A 179 -5.14 13.71 -2.33
CA ALA A 179 -4.88 14.69 -1.28
C ALA A 179 -3.35 14.83 -1.14
N ILE A 180 -2.81 16.02 -1.31
CA ILE A 180 -1.37 16.28 -1.28
C ILE A 180 -1.07 17.18 -0.09
N VAL A 181 -0.18 16.74 0.79
CA VAL A 181 0.37 17.57 1.87
C VAL A 181 1.84 17.85 1.56
N THR A 182 2.22 19.12 1.54
CA THR A 182 3.61 19.53 1.31
C THR A 182 4.17 20.15 2.58
N VAL A 183 5.32 19.65 3.04
CA VAL A 183 6.05 20.13 4.22
C VAL A 183 7.53 20.28 3.90
N ARG A 184 8.28 20.97 4.76
CA ARG A 184 9.75 20.97 4.68
C ARG A 184 10.31 19.70 5.31
N ASN A 185 10.09 19.50 6.61
CA ASN A 185 10.39 18.24 7.29
C ASN A 185 9.15 17.72 8.01
N MET A 186 8.92 16.41 7.95
CA MET A 186 7.88 15.75 8.73
C MET A 186 8.51 14.91 9.83
N GLN A 187 8.00 15.05 11.06
CA GLN A 187 8.32 14.13 12.15
C GLN A 187 7.04 13.65 12.83
N LEU A 188 6.83 12.33 12.83
CA LEU A 188 5.81 11.69 13.66
C LEU A 188 6.50 11.10 14.89
N GLN A 189 6.31 11.72 16.05
CA GLN A 189 7.05 11.38 17.27
C GLN A 189 6.67 10.01 17.86
N PRO A 190 7.50 9.44 18.75
CA PRO A 190 7.17 8.19 19.44
C PRO A 190 5.80 8.27 20.14
N GLY A 191 4.96 7.25 19.94
CA GLY A 191 3.61 7.18 20.53
C GLY A 191 2.56 8.09 19.89
N ALA A 192 2.95 8.97 18.96
CA ALA A 192 2.00 9.78 18.20
C ALA A 192 1.30 8.95 17.11
N ARG A 193 0.11 9.38 16.70
CA ARG A 193 -0.65 8.74 15.62
C ARG A 193 -1.18 9.77 14.64
N LEU A 194 -0.84 9.63 13.37
CA LEU A 194 -1.52 10.34 12.28
C LEU A 194 -2.50 9.36 11.63
N TRP A 195 -3.79 9.52 11.92
CA TRP A 195 -4.85 8.72 11.32
C TRP A 195 -5.39 9.43 10.08
N VAL A 196 -5.27 8.78 8.93
CA VAL A 196 -5.71 9.31 7.64
C VAL A 196 -7.01 8.63 7.25
N ARG A 197 -7.99 9.42 6.83
CA ARG A 197 -9.30 8.94 6.35
C ARG A 197 -9.76 9.73 5.14
N GLY A 198 -10.85 9.30 4.52
CA GLY A 198 -11.52 10.04 3.44
C GLY A 198 -11.44 9.33 2.09
N LYS A 199 -11.83 10.02 1.02
CA LYS A 199 -12.04 9.38 -0.30
C LYS A 199 -10.82 9.41 -1.22
N ARG A 200 -9.74 10.12 -0.86
CA ARG A 200 -8.58 10.30 -1.74
C ARG A 200 -7.34 9.65 -1.13
N PRO A 201 -6.50 8.95 -1.92
CA PRO A 201 -5.14 8.63 -1.51
C PRO A 201 -4.39 9.86 -1.01
N LEU A 202 -3.53 9.68 -0.01
CA LEU A 202 -2.69 10.74 0.54
C LEU A 202 -1.28 10.67 -0.06
N ILE A 203 -0.80 11.80 -0.55
CA ILE A 203 0.59 12.02 -0.95
C ILE A 203 1.21 13.04 0.00
N ILE A 204 2.33 12.71 0.62
CA ILE A 204 3.12 13.63 1.43
C ILE A 204 4.41 13.92 0.69
N THR A 205 4.71 15.20 0.45
CA THR A 205 6.00 15.65 -0.09
C THR A 205 6.80 16.40 0.97
N ALA A 206 8.09 16.09 1.07
CA ALA A 206 9.00 16.69 2.05
C ALA A 206 10.45 16.76 1.55
N GLU A 207 11.33 17.37 2.31
CA GLU A 207 12.78 17.16 2.21
C GLU A 207 13.18 15.91 2.99
N ARG A 208 12.77 15.83 4.26
CA ARG A 208 13.00 14.68 5.14
C ARG A 208 11.72 14.25 5.83
N VAL A 209 11.54 12.94 5.98
CA VAL A 209 10.45 12.34 6.74
C VAL A 209 11.02 11.38 7.76
N ARG A 210 10.65 11.58 9.02
CA ARG A 210 11.02 10.70 10.13
C ARG A 210 9.76 10.20 10.84
N ILE A 211 9.59 8.89 10.91
CA ILE A 211 8.41 8.23 11.49
C ILE A 211 8.85 7.37 12.66
N GLU A 212 8.50 7.81 13.86
CA GLU A 212 8.71 7.11 15.13
C GLU A 212 7.38 6.70 15.78
N GLY A 213 6.25 7.24 15.30
CA GLY A 213 4.88 6.86 15.69
C GLY A 213 4.12 6.11 14.59
N ASN A 214 2.78 6.12 14.65
CA ASN A 214 1.92 5.36 13.75
C ASN A 214 1.23 6.25 12.68
N LEU A 215 1.62 6.09 11.42
CA LEU A 215 0.91 6.63 10.26
C LEU A 215 -0.10 5.59 9.77
N ASP A 216 -1.37 5.81 10.10
CA ASP A 216 -2.44 4.83 9.91
C ASP A 216 -3.39 5.26 8.79
N ALA A 217 -3.38 4.50 7.69
CA ALA A 217 -4.33 4.59 6.58
C ALA A 217 -5.10 3.28 6.40
N ALA A 218 -5.20 2.45 7.45
CA ALA A 218 -5.94 1.20 7.40
C ALA A 218 -7.46 1.43 7.38
N ALA A 219 -8.17 0.48 6.78
CA ALA A 219 -9.61 0.32 6.93
C ALA A 219 -9.96 -0.24 8.31
N ARG A 220 -11.23 -0.08 8.72
CA ARG A 220 -11.78 -0.57 9.99
C ARG A 220 -13.18 -1.13 9.76
N GLY A 221 -13.35 -2.44 9.93
CA GLY A 221 -14.58 -3.12 9.52
C GLY A 221 -14.93 -2.79 8.08
N SER A 222 -16.17 -2.38 7.80
CA SER A 222 -16.63 -1.99 6.46
C SER A 222 -16.16 -0.60 5.98
N SER A 223 -15.59 0.23 6.87
CA SER A 223 -15.15 1.59 6.54
C SER A 223 -13.77 1.55 5.85
N PRO A 224 -13.63 2.04 4.61
CA PRO A 224 -12.37 1.99 3.88
C PRO A 224 -11.34 2.99 4.41
N GLY A 225 -10.06 2.70 4.13
CA GLY A 225 -8.98 3.66 4.25
C GLY A 225 -9.02 4.74 3.16
N PRO A 226 -8.14 5.76 3.21
CA PRO A 226 -8.07 6.84 2.23
C PRO A 226 -7.91 6.32 0.80
N GLY A 227 -8.95 6.51 -0.03
CA GLY A 227 -8.96 6.05 -1.43
C GLY A 227 -9.18 4.55 -1.62
N GLY A 228 -9.55 3.81 -0.56
CA GLY A 228 -9.97 2.41 -0.63
C GLY A 228 -11.46 2.25 -0.98
N GLY A 229 -11.85 1.06 -1.44
CA GLY A 229 -13.24 0.71 -1.75
C GLY A 229 -14.05 0.31 -0.52
N ASN A 230 -15.32 0.71 -0.44
CA ASN A 230 -16.23 0.27 0.63
C ASN A 230 -16.46 -1.24 0.59
N GLY A 231 -16.67 -1.85 1.75
CA GLY A 231 -17.17 -3.22 1.82
C GLY A 231 -18.63 -3.32 1.37
N GLY A 232 -19.00 -4.47 0.80
CA GLY A 232 -20.35 -4.73 0.32
C GLY A 232 -21.38 -4.76 1.44
N GLY A 233 -22.58 -4.25 1.12
CA GLY A 233 -23.81 -4.53 1.87
C GLY A 233 -24.19 -6.01 1.83
N ASP A 234 -25.32 -6.37 2.45
CA ASP A 234 -25.89 -7.71 2.34
C ASP A 234 -26.09 -8.07 0.85
N ASP A 235 -25.58 -9.23 0.44
CA ASP A 235 -25.56 -9.70 -0.96
C ASP A 235 -24.86 -8.80 -2.00
N ASP A 236 -24.28 -7.68 -1.57
CA ASP A 236 -23.65 -6.74 -2.48
C ASP A 236 -22.16 -7.07 -2.66
N ASP A 237 -21.68 -6.80 -3.88
CA ASP A 237 -20.25 -6.76 -4.17
C ASP A 237 -19.58 -5.61 -3.38
N GLY A 238 -18.35 -5.84 -2.93
CA GLY A 238 -17.49 -4.77 -2.45
C GLY A 238 -17.02 -3.87 -3.58
N GLU A 239 -16.69 -2.62 -3.24
CA GLU A 239 -16.19 -1.64 -4.20
C GLU A 239 -14.67 -1.76 -4.43
N GLY A 240 -14.17 -1.10 -5.48
CA GLY A 240 -12.76 -1.12 -5.87
C GLY A 240 -12.47 -2.08 -7.02
N CYS A 241 -11.25 -2.02 -7.56
CA CYS A 241 -10.90 -2.73 -8.79
C CYS A 241 -10.92 -4.27 -8.66
N GLY A 242 -10.82 -4.78 -7.43
CA GLY A 242 -10.81 -6.20 -7.09
C GLY A 242 -11.82 -6.50 -5.98
N GLY A 243 -12.94 -5.78 -5.95
CA GLY A 243 -14.00 -5.96 -4.96
C GLY A 243 -14.47 -7.40 -4.84
N GLY A 244 -14.67 -7.87 -3.61
CA GLY A 244 -15.20 -9.20 -3.36
C GLY A 244 -16.64 -9.30 -3.86
N TYR A 245 -17.01 -10.42 -4.47
CA TYR A 245 -18.41 -10.69 -4.80
C TYR A 245 -19.25 -10.96 -3.56
N GLY A 246 -20.47 -10.44 -3.57
CA GLY A 246 -21.50 -10.75 -2.59
C GLY A 246 -21.87 -12.24 -2.58
N GLY A 247 -22.37 -12.69 -1.43
CA GLY A 247 -23.00 -13.99 -1.28
C GLY A 247 -24.20 -14.15 -2.22
N ARG A 248 -24.65 -15.39 -2.40
CA ARG A 248 -25.84 -15.73 -3.18
C ARG A 248 -26.71 -16.68 -2.38
N GLY A 249 -28.02 -16.42 -2.38
CA GLY A 249 -29.04 -17.38 -1.98
C GLY A 249 -29.62 -18.11 -3.21
N LEU A 250 -29.93 -19.39 -3.06
CA LEU A 250 -30.46 -20.19 -4.17
C LEU A 250 -32.00 -20.16 -4.27
N ASP A 251 -32.75 -19.88 -3.20
CA ASP A 251 -34.21 -19.69 -3.24
C ASP A 251 -34.76 -19.11 -1.91
N PHE A 252 -35.95 -18.48 -1.95
CA PHE A 252 -36.63 -17.86 -0.80
C PHE A 252 -36.98 -18.83 0.35
N TRP A 253 -36.99 -20.14 0.09
CA TRP A 253 -37.31 -21.19 1.06
C TRP A 253 -36.12 -22.06 1.43
N ASP A 254 -34.98 -21.84 0.77
CA ASP A 254 -33.78 -22.62 1.02
C ASP A 254 -32.88 -21.84 1.99
N THR A 255 -32.46 -22.50 3.06
CA THR A 255 -31.57 -21.94 4.10
C THR A 255 -30.11 -21.92 3.62
N ILE A 256 -29.89 -21.61 2.34
CA ILE A 256 -28.57 -21.65 1.69
C ILE A 256 -28.06 -20.23 1.56
N HIS A 257 -27.10 -19.89 2.40
CA HIS A 257 -26.46 -18.60 2.40
C HIS A 257 -24.96 -18.80 2.24
N SER A 258 -24.42 -18.36 1.10
CA SER A 258 -22.97 -18.36 0.91
C SER A 258 -22.35 -17.11 1.53
N GLY A 259 -21.17 -17.25 2.11
CA GLY A 259 -20.38 -16.11 2.57
C GLY A 259 -19.91 -15.24 1.39
N GLY A 260 -19.67 -13.97 1.69
CA GLY A 260 -19.05 -13.05 0.74
C GLY A 260 -17.60 -13.43 0.48
N SER A 261 -17.13 -13.24 -0.76
CA SER A 261 -15.71 -13.42 -1.06
C SER A 261 -14.88 -12.24 -0.57
N GLY A 262 -13.63 -12.51 -0.21
CA GLY A 262 -12.69 -11.46 0.16
C GLY A 262 -12.17 -10.68 -1.05
N ALA A 263 -11.76 -9.44 -0.81
CA ALA A 263 -11.30 -8.55 -1.87
C ALA A 263 -9.86 -8.84 -2.31
N SER A 264 -9.50 -8.40 -3.51
CA SER A 264 -8.15 -8.56 -4.10
C SER A 264 -7.52 -7.21 -4.42
N PHE A 265 -6.19 -7.12 -4.28
CA PHE A 265 -5.42 -5.95 -4.75
C PHE A 265 -4.02 -6.33 -5.22
N GLY A 266 -3.10 -6.63 -4.29
CA GLY A 266 -1.78 -7.18 -4.57
C GLY A 266 -1.76 -8.70 -4.57
N GLY A 267 -2.48 -9.30 -3.62
CA GLY A 267 -2.82 -10.72 -3.58
C GLY A 267 -4.30 -10.98 -3.84
N ARG A 268 -4.64 -12.25 -4.08
CA ARG A 268 -6.01 -12.71 -4.33
C ARG A 268 -6.75 -12.87 -3.00
N GLY A 269 -7.99 -12.39 -2.94
CA GLY A 269 -8.88 -12.60 -1.81
C GLY A 269 -9.35 -14.06 -1.69
N GLY A 270 -9.84 -14.42 -0.52
CA GLY A 270 -10.40 -15.73 -0.23
C GLY A 270 -11.76 -15.92 -0.91
N ARG A 271 -12.04 -17.14 -1.32
CA ARG A 271 -13.38 -17.55 -1.73
C ARG A 271 -14.34 -17.50 -0.53
N GLY A 272 -15.59 -17.12 -0.74
CA GLY A 272 -16.63 -17.27 0.29
C GLY A 272 -17.07 -18.72 0.46
N GLY A 273 -17.38 -19.13 1.69
CA GLY A 273 -17.93 -20.42 2.03
C GLY A 273 -19.32 -20.62 1.42
N GLY A 274 -19.57 -21.80 0.88
CA GLY A 274 -20.87 -22.23 0.37
C GLY A 274 -21.48 -23.34 1.23
N LYS A 275 -22.41 -24.11 0.66
CA LYS A 275 -23.08 -25.21 1.35
C LYS A 275 -23.09 -26.47 0.50
N SER A 276 -22.98 -27.63 1.15
CA SER A 276 -23.25 -28.97 0.62
C SER A 276 -22.61 -29.27 -0.74
N GLY A 277 -21.35 -28.87 -0.92
CA GLY A 277 -20.58 -29.09 -2.15
C GLY A 277 -20.80 -28.05 -3.25
N THR A 278 -21.62 -27.02 -3.00
CA THR A 278 -21.76 -25.85 -3.89
C THR A 278 -20.77 -24.79 -3.46
N PRO A 279 -19.79 -24.44 -4.30
CA PRO A 279 -18.85 -23.38 -3.98
C PRO A 279 -19.56 -22.02 -3.89
N GLY A 280 -19.43 -21.33 -2.76
CA GLY A 280 -19.61 -19.88 -2.67
C GLY A 280 -18.66 -19.09 -3.60
N PRO A 281 -18.87 -17.77 -3.71
CA PRO A 281 -18.26 -16.96 -4.76
C PRO A 281 -16.72 -16.95 -4.69
N SER A 282 -16.07 -17.11 -5.84
CA SER A 282 -14.61 -16.92 -5.98
C SER A 282 -14.25 -15.44 -5.99
N SER A 283 -13.13 -15.06 -5.39
CA SER A 283 -12.61 -13.68 -5.47
C SER A 283 -12.26 -13.24 -6.90
N ARG A 284 -12.19 -11.93 -7.12
CA ARG A 284 -11.65 -11.34 -8.37
C ARG A 284 -10.12 -11.51 -8.46
N ALA A 285 -9.54 -11.21 -9.61
CA ALA A 285 -8.09 -11.17 -9.76
C ALA A 285 -7.49 -9.93 -9.05
N PRO A 286 -6.22 -9.98 -8.59
CA PRO A 286 -5.52 -8.80 -8.09
C PRO A 286 -5.47 -7.69 -9.16
N CYS A 287 -5.63 -6.44 -8.74
CA CYS A 287 -5.79 -5.29 -9.64
C CYS A 287 -4.86 -4.10 -9.34
N GLY A 288 -4.11 -4.10 -8.24
CA GLY A 288 -3.12 -3.06 -7.96
C GLY A 288 -1.95 -3.17 -8.93
N THR A 289 -1.48 -2.06 -9.50
CA THR A 289 -0.29 -2.05 -10.37
C THR A 289 0.98 -2.25 -9.54
N SER A 290 1.99 -2.93 -10.09
CA SER A 290 3.24 -3.21 -9.37
C SER A 290 4.03 -1.96 -9.01
N ASP A 291 3.80 -0.87 -9.74
CA ASP A 291 4.55 0.36 -9.63
C ASP A 291 3.79 1.44 -8.86
N LEU A 292 2.54 1.16 -8.45
CA LEU A 292 1.62 2.06 -7.75
C LEU A 292 1.38 3.39 -8.48
N VAL A 293 1.29 3.30 -9.80
CA VAL A 293 0.91 4.39 -10.71
C VAL A 293 -0.26 3.91 -11.58
N PRO A 294 -1.44 4.56 -11.53
CA PRO A 294 -1.81 5.58 -10.54
C PRO A 294 -1.87 5.02 -9.11
N LEU A 295 -1.69 5.87 -8.11
CA LEU A 295 -1.86 5.51 -6.70
C LEU A 295 -3.35 5.27 -6.39
N THR A 296 -3.70 4.06 -5.97
CA THR A 296 -5.08 3.66 -5.63
C THR A 296 -5.11 2.80 -4.36
N GLY A 297 -6.17 2.93 -3.55
CA GLY A 297 -6.36 2.08 -2.38
C GLY A 297 -6.78 0.65 -2.74
N GLY A 298 -6.88 -0.18 -1.70
CA GLY A 298 -7.39 -1.54 -1.77
C GLY A 298 -8.89 -1.60 -2.06
N SER A 299 -9.39 -2.81 -2.28
CA SER A 299 -10.81 -3.08 -2.57
C SER A 299 -11.53 -3.61 -1.34
N GLY A 300 -12.85 -3.38 -1.27
CA GLY A 300 -13.71 -3.91 -0.22
C GLY A 300 -14.15 -5.36 -0.48
N GLY A 301 -14.36 -6.14 0.57
CA GLY A 301 -14.90 -7.49 0.50
C GLY A 301 -16.40 -7.49 0.16
N GLY A 302 -16.91 -8.61 -0.34
CA GLY A 302 -18.35 -8.77 -0.59
C GLY A 302 -19.12 -9.06 0.69
N GLY A 303 -20.39 -8.67 0.77
CA GLY A 303 -21.23 -9.08 1.89
C GLY A 303 -21.64 -10.54 1.80
N GLY A 304 -21.88 -11.17 2.93
CA GLY A 304 -22.56 -12.47 3.01
C GLY A 304 -24.05 -12.31 2.70
N ASN A 305 -24.71 -13.43 2.40
CA ASN A 305 -26.15 -13.47 2.16
C ASN A 305 -26.96 -13.64 3.45
N GLY A 306 -28.13 -13.01 3.53
CA GLY A 306 -29.16 -13.31 4.52
C GLY A 306 -30.57 -13.10 3.92
N THR A 307 -31.41 -14.14 3.85
CA THR A 307 -32.76 -14.03 3.25
C THR A 307 -33.80 -13.40 4.17
N PHE A 308 -33.68 -13.60 5.48
CA PHE A 308 -34.64 -13.15 6.49
C PHE A 308 -34.02 -12.29 7.59
N GLU A 309 -32.69 -12.23 7.63
CA GLU A 309 -31.85 -11.50 8.56
C GLU A 309 -30.70 -10.88 7.79
N THR A 310 -29.88 -10.03 8.42
CA THR A 310 -28.77 -9.37 7.74
C THR A 310 -27.58 -10.31 7.56
N GLY A 311 -27.17 -10.53 6.31
CA GLY A 311 -25.85 -11.07 5.98
C GLY A 311 -24.73 -10.19 6.54
N GLY A 312 -23.54 -10.78 6.75
CA GLY A 312 -22.39 -10.03 7.25
C GLY A 312 -21.87 -9.06 6.20
N HIS A 313 -21.70 -7.78 6.54
CA HIS A 313 -21.07 -6.80 5.66
C HIS A 313 -19.63 -7.17 5.29
N GLY A 314 -19.22 -6.81 4.08
CA GLY A 314 -17.81 -6.91 3.68
C GLY A 314 -16.93 -5.89 4.39
N GLY A 315 -15.64 -6.21 4.52
CA GLY A 315 -14.63 -5.29 5.05
C GLY A 315 -14.18 -4.25 4.02
N GLY A 316 -13.85 -3.05 4.47
CA GLY A 316 -13.35 -1.96 3.62
C GLY A 316 -11.92 -2.22 3.13
N GLY A 317 -11.61 -1.74 1.94
CA GLY A 317 -10.25 -1.80 1.39
C GLY A 317 -9.29 -0.84 2.10
N GLY A 318 -8.05 -1.29 2.31
CA GLY A 318 -7.00 -0.46 2.89
C GLY A 318 -6.72 0.81 2.07
N GLY A 319 -6.20 1.85 2.72
CA GLY A 319 -5.94 3.14 2.07
C GLY A 319 -4.72 3.13 1.15
N ALA A 320 -4.48 4.26 0.50
CA ALA A 320 -3.28 4.48 -0.29
C ALA A 320 -2.47 5.68 0.20
N LEU A 321 -1.18 5.45 0.39
CA LEU A 321 -0.20 6.41 0.87
C LEU A 321 0.99 6.47 -0.09
N GLN A 322 1.40 7.69 -0.43
CA GLN A 322 2.72 7.96 -0.99
C GLN A 322 3.46 8.94 -0.09
N ILE A 323 4.72 8.64 0.21
CA ILE A 323 5.65 9.56 0.87
C ILE A 323 6.79 9.78 -0.10
N THR A 324 7.01 11.04 -0.47
CA THR A 324 8.09 11.45 -1.35
C THR A 324 8.97 12.45 -0.60
N ALA A 325 10.25 12.15 -0.46
CA ALA A 325 11.21 13.04 0.18
C ALA A 325 12.39 13.35 -0.76
N SER A 326 12.82 14.61 -0.83
CA SER A 326 13.96 14.99 -1.68
C SER A 326 15.31 14.54 -1.13
N ILE A 327 15.37 14.16 0.16
CA ILE A 327 16.60 13.74 0.84
C ILE A 327 16.44 12.33 1.43
N SER A 328 15.55 12.15 2.41
CA SER A 328 15.43 10.86 3.09
C SER A 328 14.05 10.56 3.69
N ILE A 329 13.74 9.26 3.76
CA ILE A 329 12.64 8.71 4.55
C ILE A 329 13.22 7.73 5.57
N GLU A 330 12.90 7.94 6.84
CA GLU A 330 13.33 7.12 7.96
C GLU A 330 12.10 6.60 8.71
N VAL A 331 11.86 5.30 8.67
CA VAL A 331 10.87 4.61 9.52
C VAL A 331 11.64 3.96 10.66
N MET A 332 11.65 4.61 11.82
CA MET A 332 12.42 4.16 12.98
C MET A 332 11.78 2.92 13.61
N SER A 333 12.47 2.27 14.56
CA SER A 333 12.07 0.98 15.14
C SER A 333 10.66 0.97 15.79
N SER A 334 10.21 2.09 16.35
CA SER A 334 8.83 2.25 16.85
C SER A 334 7.83 2.74 15.80
N GLY A 335 8.32 3.17 14.65
CA GLY A 335 7.54 3.71 13.54
C GLY A 335 6.72 2.63 12.83
N ILE A 336 5.46 2.94 12.55
CA ILE A 336 4.56 2.06 11.80
C ILE A 336 3.89 2.89 10.71
N ILE A 337 3.90 2.36 9.48
CA ILE A 337 3.06 2.82 8.38
C ILE A 337 2.13 1.67 8.03
N THR A 338 0.82 1.87 8.08
CA THR A 338 -0.16 0.81 7.78
C THR A 338 -1.22 1.25 6.78
N ALA A 339 -1.54 0.35 5.86
CA ALA A 339 -2.63 0.44 4.89
C ALA A 339 -3.44 -0.87 4.89
N GLY A 340 -3.69 -1.43 6.07
CA GLY A 340 -4.40 -2.70 6.22
C GLY A 340 -5.87 -2.66 5.77
N GLY A 341 -6.40 -3.79 5.30
CA GLY A 341 -7.81 -4.01 4.99
C GLY A 341 -8.64 -4.26 6.25
N GLY A 342 -9.93 -3.94 6.17
CA GLY A 342 -10.89 -4.11 7.24
C GLY A 342 -11.49 -5.51 7.28
N HIS A 343 -12.01 -5.91 8.43
CA HIS A 343 -12.64 -7.21 8.63
C HIS A 343 -14.01 -7.32 7.97
N GLY A 344 -14.39 -8.53 7.59
CA GLY A 344 -15.78 -8.89 7.30
C GLY A 344 -16.58 -9.06 8.58
N SER A 345 -17.86 -8.68 8.55
CA SER A 345 -18.77 -8.86 9.68
C SER A 345 -19.36 -10.28 9.72
N LYS A 346 -19.76 -10.72 10.90
CA LYS A 346 -20.46 -11.98 11.14
C LYS A 346 -21.81 -12.06 10.43
N GLY A 347 -22.21 -13.29 10.09
CA GLY A 347 -23.59 -13.62 9.78
C GLY A 347 -24.47 -13.70 11.02
N SER A 348 -25.74 -13.32 10.88
CA SER A 348 -26.73 -13.29 11.96
C SER A 348 -27.63 -14.54 11.99
N GLY A 349 -28.45 -14.69 13.03
CA GLY A 349 -28.96 -15.98 13.47
C GLY A 349 -30.17 -16.57 12.75
N TRP A 350 -30.42 -16.35 11.44
CA TRP A 350 -31.49 -17.08 10.73
C TRP A 350 -31.33 -17.18 9.19
N PRO A 351 -30.48 -18.11 8.73
CA PRO A 351 -29.03 -18.09 8.85
C PRO A 351 -28.42 -16.99 7.97
N GLY A 352 -27.59 -16.13 8.55
CA GLY A 352 -26.78 -15.18 7.80
C GLY A 352 -25.40 -15.76 7.54
N ALA A 353 -24.86 -15.55 6.35
CA ALA A 353 -23.49 -15.89 6.04
C ALA A 353 -22.52 -14.76 6.41
N GLY A 354 -21.24 -15.10 6.59
CA GLY A 354 -20.20 -14.13 6.92
C GLY A 354 -19.80 -13.25 5.74
N GLY A 355 -19.45 -12.00 6.01
CA GLY A 355 -18.91 -11.06 5.02
C GLY A 355 -17.42 -11.31 4.75
N GLY A 356 -16.98 -11.02 3.52
CA GLY A 356 -15.58 -11.15 3.12
C GLY A 356 -14.70 -10.03 3.66
N GLY A 357 -13.42 -10.31 3.94
CA GLY A 357 -12.43 -9.33 4.35
C GLY A 357 -12.01 -8.38 3.22
N GLY A 358 -11.72 -7.14 3.56
CA GLY A 358 -11.18 -6.13 2.64
C GLY A 358 -9.70 -6.36 2.36
N SER A 359 -9.24 -6.03 1.16
CA SER A 359 -7.82 -6.20 0.80
C SER A 359 -6.95 -5.14 1.47
N GLY A 360 -5.66 -5.42 1.60
CA GLY A 360 -4.68 -4.39 1.91
C GLY A 360 -4.63 -3.31 0.81
N GLY A 361 -4.05 -2.17 1.16
CA GLY A 361 -3.93 -0.99 0.31
C GLY A 361 -2.57 -0.81 -0.35
N ALA A 362 -2.18 0.44 -0.61
CA ALA A 362 -0.95 0.79 -1.31
C ALA A 362 -0.05 1.69 -0.46
N ILE A 363 1.24 1.36 -0.35
CA ILE A 363 2.24 2.23 0.28
C ILE A 363 3.41 2.41 -0.68
N LEU A 364 3.69 3.66 -1.05
CA LEU A 364 4.82 4.03 -1.91
C LEU A 364 5.77 4.98 -1.16
N LEU A 365 7.02 4.57 -0.95
CA LEU A 365 8.08 5.40 -0.36
C LEU A 365 9.07 5.77 -1.45
N GLU A 366 9.33 7.06 -1.68
CA GLU A 366 10.25 7.55 -2.71
C GLU A 366 11.20 8.59 -2.14
N ALA A 367 12.48 8.27 -2.00
CA ALA A 367 13.50 9.22 -1.60
C ALA A 367 14.89 8.71 -1.98
N PRO A 368 15.90 9.58 -2.19
CA PRO A 368 17.25 9.10 -2.49
C PRO A 368 17.79 8.09 -1.46
N LEU A 369 17.50 8.31 -0.17
CA LEU A 369 17.77 7.37 0.91
C LEU A 369 16.48 6.95 1.61
N VAL A 370 16.23 5.64 1.71
CA VAL A 370 15.13 5.08 2.49
C VAL A 370 15.68 4.07 3.50
N THR A 371 15.40 4.32 4.78
CA THR A 371 15.75 3.43 5.89
C THR A 371 14.48 2.98 6.60
N VAL A 372 14.32 1.66 6.78
CA VAL A 372 13.19 1.06 7.49
C VAL A 372 13.73 0.14 8.58
N GLU A 373 13.65 0.60 9.83
CA GLU A 373 13.87 -0.18 11.06
C GLU A 373 12.54 -0.59 11.73
N GLY A 374 11.46 0.14 11.44
CA GLY A 374 10.11 -0.11 11.95
C GLY A 374 9.29 -1.05 11.07
N LYS A 375 8.01 -0.72 10.88
CA LYS A 375 7.06 -1.53 10.10
C LYS A 375 6.38 -0.73 8.99
N VAL A 376 6.29 -1.32 7.81
CA VAL A 376 5.52 -0.82 6.66
C VAL A 376 4.64 -1.95 6.16
N VAL A 377 3.34 -1.90 6.45
CA VAL A 377 2.44 -3.05 6.27
C VAL A 377 1.15 -2.72 5.51
N ALA A 378 0.75 -3.60 4.59
CA ALA A 378 -0.47 -3.46 3.81
C ALA A 378 -1.17 -4.82 3.67
N GLU A 379 -1.62 -5.40 4.78
CA GLU A 379 -2.27 -6.73 4.80
C GLU A 379 -3.78 -6.65 4.62
N GLY A 380 -4.41 -7.75 4.19
CA GLY A 380 -5.86 -7.86 4.12
C GLY A 380 -6.51 -8.31 5.44
N GLY A 381 -7.77 -7.92 5.63
CA GLY A 381 -8.56 -8.28 6.82
C GLY A 381 -9.11 -9.71 6.78
N GLY A 382 -9.55 -10.24 7.92
CA GLY A 382 -10.20 -11.55 8.01
C GLY A 382 -11.67 -11.51 7.60
N GLY A 383 -12.20 -12.63 7.08
CA GLY A 383 -13.63 -12.80 6.83
C GLY A 383 -14.42 -13.10 8.12
N GLY A 384 -15.71 -12.77 8.14
CA GLY A 384 -16.61 -13.10 9.25
C GLY A 384 -17.09 -14.55 9.21
N GLY A 385 -17.45 -15.10 10.36
CA GLY A 385 -18.05 -16.44 10.47
C GLY A 385 -19.55 -16.42 10.15
N GLY A 386 -20.07 -17.54 9.66
CA GLY A 386 -21.51 -17.72 9.44
C GLY A 386 -22.30 -17.86 10.74
N GLY A 387 -23.60 -17.56 10.67
CA GLY A 387 -24.55 -17.74 11.76
C GLY A 387 -25.41 -19.00 11.61
N VAL A 388 -25.99 -19.44 12.72
CA VAL A 388 -27.00 -20.51 12.77
C VAL A 388 -28.29 -19.99 13.39
N THR A 389 -29.40 -20.72 13.22
CA THR A 389 -30.68 -20.34 13.83
C THR A 389 -30.56 -20.05 15.33
N GLY A 390 -30.73 -18.79 15.74
CA GLY A 390 -30.66 -18.33 17.13
C GLY A 390 -29.26 -17.96 17.64
N GLN A 391 -28.21 -18.05 16.83
CA GLN A 391 -26.84 -17.69 17.22
C GLN A 391 -26.03 -17.13 16.05
N SER A 392 -25.49 -15.93 16.22
CA SER A 392 -24.59 -15.32 15.23
C SER A 392 -23.18 -15.92 15.31
N GLY A 393 -22.45 -15.87 14.19
CA GLY A 393 -21.01 -16.14 14.18
C GLY A 393 -20.22 -15.01 14.84
N SER A 394 -18.93 -14.93 14.54
CA SER A 394 -18.04 -13.85 15.01
C SER A 394 -17.49 -13.04 13.85
N ASP A 395 -17.19 -11.77 14.11
CA ASP A 395 -16.54 -10.91 13.12
C ASP A 395 -15.11 -11.41 12.87
N GLY A 396 -14.57 -11.14 11.68
CA GLY A 396 -13.14 -11.30 11.44
C GLY A 396 -12.32 -10.24 12.19
N SER A 397 -11.00 -10.34 12.09
CA SER A 397 -10.09 -9.29 12.59
C SER A 397 -9.71 -8.30 11.49
N ASP A 398 -9.57 -7.01 11.83
CA ASP A 398 -8.93 -6.04 10.93
C ASP A 398 -7.45 -6.42 10.75
N ALA A 399 -6.85 -6.05 9.61
CA ALA A 399 -5.41 -6.08 9.48
C ALA A 399 -4.76 -5.10 10.47
N THR A 400 -3.74 -5.58 11.18
CA THR A 400 -2.99 -4.79 12.18
C THR A 400 -1.67 -4.29 11.61
N GLY A 401 -1.04 -3.36 12.35
CA GLY A 401 0.28 -2.80 12.01
C GLY A 401 1.46 -3.76 12.21
N ASP A 402 1.22 -5.02 12.59
CA ASP A 402 2.28 -5.94 13.03
C ASP A 402 2.84 -6.86 11.92
N GLY A 403 2.15 -6.96 10.78
CA GLY A 403 2.49 -7.81 9.64
C GLY A 403 1.97 -9.25 9.73
N ALA A 404 1.24 -9.60 10.78
CA ALA A 404 0.58 -10.89 10.94
C ALA A 404 -0.71 -10.97 10.11
N ARG A 405 -1.13 -12.20 9.84
CA ARG A 405 -2.41 -12.45 9.17
C ARG A 405 -3.55 -12.08 10.10
N ALA A 406 -4.51 -11.31 9.58
CA ALA A 406 -5.77 -11.10 10.27
C ALA A 406 -6.55 -12.42 10.37
N SER A 407 -7.00 -12.81 11.57
CA SER A 407 -7.78 -14.03 11.76
C SER A 407 -9.18 -13.89 11.15
N GLY A 408 -9.72 -15.00 10.62
CA GLY A 408 -11.14 -15.08 10.34
C GLY A 408 -11.97 -15.22 11.63
N GLY A 409 -13.25 -14.90 11.54
CA GLY A 409 -14.18 -15.05 12.66
C GLY A 409 -14.76 -16.47 12.72
N PRO A 410 -14.83 -17.10 13.90
CA PRO A 410 -15.45 -18.42 14.01
C PRO A 410 -16.94 -18.38 13.66
N GLY A 411 -17.42 -19.43 13.01
CA GLY A 411 -18.83 -19.69 12.78
C GLY A 411 -19.57 -20.02 14.07
N ALA A 412 -20.89 -19.87 14.03
CA ALA A 412 -21.75 -20.26 15.15
C ALA A 412 -21.87 -21.79 15.27
N ASP A 413 -21.97 -22.29 16.50
CA ASP A 413 -22.25 -23.70 16.80
C ASP A 413 -23.39 -23.77 17.82
N LEU A 414 -24.55 -24.27 17.39
CA LEU A 414 -25.73 -24.45 18.25
C LEU A 414 -26.42 -25.78 17.96
N PHE A 415 -26.58 -26.61 18.99
CA PHE A 415 -27.25 -27.91 18.93
C PHE A 415 -26.73 -28.85 17.81
N GLY A 416 -25.44 -28.75 17.46
CA GLY A 416 -24.82 -29.57 16.41
C GLY A 416 -25.02 -29.06 14.99
N ALA A 417 -25.59 -27.87 14.82
CA ALA A 417 -25.52 -27.10 13.57
C ALA A 417 -24.31 -26.16 13.66
N THR A 418 -23.32 -26.37 12.80
CA THR A 418 -22.08 -25.60 12.75
C THR A 418 -22.06 -24.79 11.45
N ALA A 419 -21.99 -23.47 11.58
CA ALA A 419 -21.74 -22.57 10.44
C ALA A 419 -20.24 -22.47 10.15
N GLY A 420 -19.90 -22.07 8.93
CA GLY A 420 -18.51 -22.02 8.48
C GLY A 420 -17.71 -20.87 9.09
N ASP A 421 -16.46 -21.15 9.43
CA ASP A 421 -15.48 -20.14 9.85
C ASP A 421 -15.10 -19.20 8.71
N GLY A 422 -14.83 -17.94 9.05
CA GLY A 422 -14.27 -16.97 8.13
C GLY A 422 -12.82 -17.30 7.75
N GLY A 423 -12.44 -16.96 6.53
CA GLY A 423 -11.08 -17.10 6.04
C GLY A 423 -10.15 -16.04 6.63
N ALA A 424 -8.94 -16.44 7.03
CA ALA A 424 -7.90 -15.49 7.45
C ALA A 424 -7.39 -14.62 6.29
N GLY A 425 -7.07 -13.36 6.55
CA GLY A 425 -6.50 -12.43 5.57
C GLY A 425 -5.10 -12.81 5.07
N SER A 426 -4.49 -11.96 4.27
CA SER A 426 -3.08 -12.04 3.90
C SER A 426 -2.15 -11.69 5.08
N GLY A 427 -0.86 -12.00 4.95
CA GLY A 427 0.13 -11.65 5.98
C GLY A 427 1.52 -12.13 5.65
N SER A 428 2.54 -11.32 5.97
CA SER A 428 3.95 -11.67 5.84
C SER A 428 4.34 -12.07 4.41
N GLN A 429 4.51 -13.36 4.13
CA GLN A 429 4.84 -13.89 2.80
C GLN A 429 3.62 -14.45 2.05
N GLN A 430 2.48 -14.56 2.72
CA GLN A 430 1.26 -15.10 2.14
C GLN A 430 0.41 -13.95 1.57
N LEU A 431 0.54 -13.74 0.25
CA LEU A 431 -0.18 -12.70 -0.48
C LEU A 431 -1.69 -13.00 -0.56
N ASP A 432 -2.02 -14.27 -0.79
CA ASP A 432 -3.39 -14.71 -1.00
C ASP A 432 -4.04 -15.09 0.32
N ALA A 433 -5.29 -14.69 0.48
CA ALA A 433 -6.05 -14.95 1.70
C ALA A 433 -6.64 -16.37 1.74
N GLY A 434 -7.03 -16.81 2.93
CA GLY A 434 -7.78 -18.05 3.13
C GLY A 434 -9.23 -17.89 2.68
N GLY A 435 -9.80 -18.95 2.08
CA GLY A 435 -11.23 -19.04 1.87
C GLY A 435 -12.00 -19.22 3.17
N GLY A 436 -13.27 -18.82 3.19
CA GLY A 436 -14.20 -19.20 4.25
C GLY A 436 -14.62 -20.66 4.12
N GLU A 437 -14.98 -21.27 5.25
CA GLU A 437 -15.38 -22.67 5.29
C GLU A 437 -16.80 -22.86 4.74
N ASP A 438 -16.96 -23.99 4.03
CA ASP A 438 -18.23 -24.44 3.51
C ASP A 438 -18.99 -25.15 4.64
N ASP A 439 -20.15 -24.63 5.08
CA ASP A 439 -20.94 -25.32 6.10
C ASP A 439 -22.42 -24.92 6.11
N SER A 440 -23.24 -25.66 6.86
CA SER A 440 -24.68 -25.44 6.98
C SER A 440 -25.06 -25.08 8.41
N PRO A 441 -25.83 -23.99 8.62
CA PRO A 441 -26.66 -23.31 7.64
C PRO A 441 -26.10 -22.01 7.01
N GLY A 442 -24.92 -21.52 7.40
CA GLY A 442 -24.31 -20.32 6.83
C GLY A 442 -22.82 -20.48 6.55
N GLY A 443 -22.38 -20.11 5.34
CA GLY A 443 -20.96 -20.13 4.98
C GLY A 443 -20.15 -19.00 5.60
N GLY A 444 -18.87 -19.25 5.85
CA GLY A 444 -17.93 -18.21 6.30
C GLY A 444 -17.51 -17.27 5.17
N GLY A 445 -17.19 -16.02 5.48
CA GLY A 445 -16.66 -15.07 4.51
C GLY A 445 -15.19 -15.33 4.17
N GLY A 446 -14.76 -15.09 2.93
CA GLY A 446 -13.35 -15.22 2.54
C GLY A 446 -12.48 -14.08 3.09
N GLY A 447 -11.21 -14.33 3.42
CA GLY A 447 -10.28 -13.28 3.88
C GLY A 447 -9.85 -12.32 2.77
N GLY A 448 -9.39 -11.13 3.10
CA GLY A 448 -8.89 -10.14 2.14
C GLY A 448 -7.45 -10.40 1.71
N GLY A 449 -7.18 -10.27 0.40
CA GLY A 449 -5.84 -10.40 -0.17
C GLY A 449 -4.90 -9.25 0.20
N SER A 450 -3.60 -9.44 -0.02
CA SER A 450 -2.60 -8.44 0.37
C SER A 450 -2.70 -7.15 -0.45
N GLY A 451 -2.19 -6.08 0.13
CA GLY A 451 -1.88 -4.82 -0.52
C GLY A 451 -0.57 -4.89 -1.31
N ARG A 452 0.03 -3.72 -1.56
CA ARG A 452 1.37 -3.57 -2.15
C ARG A 452 2.19 -2.51 -1.41
N VAL A 453 3.48 -2.78 -1.29
CA VAL A 453 4.47 -1.82 -0.79
C VAL A 453 5.56 -1.63 -1.84
N VAL A 454 5.87 -0.40 -2.21
CA VAL A 454 6.94 -0.09 -3.15
C VAL A 454 7.88 0.91 -2.50
N VAL A 455 9.18 0.60 -2.54
CA VAL A 455 10.22 1.51 -2.07
C VAL A 455 11.09 1.88 -3.26
N ARG A 456 11.24 3.17 -3.52
CA ARG A 456 12.14 3.70 -4.54
C ARG A 456 13.25 4.52 -3.89
N SER A 457 14.49 4.15 -4.21
CA SER A 457 15.70 4.83 -3.73
C SER A 457 16.69 5.09 -4.86
N ALA A 458 17.73 5.88 -4.61
CA ALA A 458 18.72 6.23 -5.64
C ALA A 458 19.40 4.98 -6.23
N ASP A 459 19.75 4.03 -5.37
CA ASP A 459 20.47 2.81 -5.76
C ASP A 459 19.55 1.58 -5.89
N GLY A 460 18.25 1.71 -5.59
CA GLY A 460 17.30 0.62 -5.61
C GLY A 460 17.46 -0.34 -4.43
N THR A 461 18.09 0.11 -3.34
CA THR A 461 18.20 -0.63 -2.08
C THR A 461 17.38 0.05 -0.98
N MET A 462 17.11 -0.69 0.09
CA MET A 462 16.50 -0.16 1.31
C MET A 462 17.40 -0.52 2.49
N ALA A 463 17.78 0.47 3.30
CA ALA A 463 18.56 0.24 4.50
C ALA A 463 17.66 -0.18 5.67
N GLY A 464 18.26 -0.84 6.66
CA GLY A 464 17.59 -1.22 7.91
C GLY A 464 17.08 -2.65 7.95
N SER A 465 16.61 -3.06 9.13
CA SER A 465 16.20 -4.44 9.46
C SER A 465 14.70 -4.59 9.74
N GLY A 466 13.93 -3.54 9.47
CA GLY A 466 12.51 -3.47 9.74
C GLY A 466 11.66 -4.41 8.88
N VAL A 467 10.37 -4.47 9.21
CA VAL A 467 9.40 -5.32 8.52
C VAL A 467 8.74 -4.54 7.40
N VAL A 468 8.87 -5.05 6.17
CA VAL A 468 8.07 -4.60 5.02
C VAL A 468 7.17 -5.75 4.59
N SER A 469 5.86 -5.55 4.61
CA SER A 469 4.87 -6.61 4.39
C SER A 469 3.68 -6.12 3.57
N PRO A 470 3.19 -6.89 2.59
CA PRO A 470 3.66 -8.22 2.17
C PRO A 470 5.06 -8.19 1.53
N SER A 471 5.89 -9.22 1.75
CA SER A 471 7.32 -9.23 1.32
C SER A 471 7.63 -10.08 0.07
N LYS A 472 6.66 -10.79 -0.51
CA LYS A 472 6.90 -11.60 -1.73
C LYS A 472 7.11 -10.66 -2.94
N ASP A 473 8.10 -10.98 -3.76
CA ASP A 473 8.79 -10.10 -4.75
C ASP A 473 7.97 -9.50 -5.94
N PRO A 474 6.63 -9.69 -6.05
CA PRO A 474 5.81 -8.76 -6.85
C PRO A 474 4.92 -7.81 -6.01
N ALA A 475 4.74 -8.06 -4.72
CA ALA A 475 3.92 -7.26 -3.81
C ALA A 475 4.75 -6.27 -2.97
N HIS A 476 6.01 -6.61 -2.69
CA HIS A 476 7.05 -5.66 -2.32
C HIS A 476 8.03 -5.48 -3.49
N LYS A 477 8.38 -4.23 -3.81
CA LYS A 477 9.31 -3.94 -4.91
C LYS A 477 10.28 -2.82 -4.54
N LEU A 478 11.57 -3.05 -4.76
CA LEU A 478 12.61 -2.02 -4.71
C LEU A 478 12.87 -1.49 -6.12
N LEU A 479 12.94 -0.17 -6.29
CA LEU A 479 13.14 0.49 -7.58
C LEU A 479 14.15 1.61 -7.50
N LYS A 480 14.86 1.85 -8.61
CA LYS A 480 15.70 3.05 -8.75
C LYS A 480 14.85 4.26 -9.11
N ILE A 481 15.11 5.40 -8.48
CA ILE A 481 14.66 6.71 -8.98
C ILE A 481 15.67 7.23 -9.99
N VAL A 482 15.16 7.87 -11.05
CA VAL A 482 15.97 8.41 -12.14
C VAL A 482 15.93 9.94 -12.06
N PRO A 483 17.09 10.63 -12.10
CA PRO A 483 17.12 12.08 -12.15
C PRO A 483 16.48 12.61 -13.44
N LEU A 484 15.91 13.80 -13.35
CA LEU A 484 15.28 14.51 -14.48
C LEU A 484 16.28 15.09 -15.48
#